data_AF-A0A537K804-F1
#
_entry.id   AF-A0A537K804-F1
#
_cell.length_a   1.000
_cell.length_b   1.000
_cell.length_c   1.000
_cell.angle_alpha   90.00
_cell.angle_beta   90.00
_cell.angle_gamma   90.00
#
_symmetry.space_group_name_H-M   'P 1'
#
loop_
_entity.id
_entity.type
_entity.pdbx_description
1 polymer ?
#
loop_
_entity_poly.entity_id
_entity_poly.type
_entity_poly.pdbx_seq_one_letter_code
_entity_poly.pdbx_strand_id
1 'polypeptide(L)'
;MKNILFIVATLLFLKSSGQNVNEKFDGKKWEAPYVLDTIKGWDVERFLIPISFAPAIPYKGVEDIRFTPGWAKKTTNEYWSYAFLWYLEGTVALDANTIENNLKAYYSGLIKVNSDSAKIADKLFPVTSSIRARTTEKEDLKTFEGSVTMLDYMSKQAITLNVVIHVRICAGKDKTFVFHELSPMPYSDDVWKRLHQLWINFKCNKE
;
A
#
# COMPACT_ATOMS: atom_id res chain seq x y z
N MET A 1 58.10 -18.96 51.43
CA MET A 1 57.11 -17.88 51.27
C MET A 1 56.56 -17.96 49.85
N LYS A 2 55.26 -18.27 49.72
CA LYS A 2 54.50 -18.28 48.47
C LYS A 2 54.52 -16.86 47.87
N ASN A 3 54.91 -16.71 46.62
CA ASN A 3 54.46 -15.59 45.79
C ASN A 3 53.92 -16.13 44.46
N ILE A 4 52.75 -15.61 44.14
CA ILE A 4 51.78 -16.01 43.14
C ILE A 4 51.79 -14.94 42.02
N LEU A 5 51.31 -15.32 40.82
CA LEU A 5 50.74 -14.46 39.76
C LEU A 5 51.73 -13.71 38.84
N PHE A 6 51.48 -13.47 37.55
CA PHE A 6 50.22 -13.41 36.78
C PHE A 6 50.50 -13.82 35.31
N ILE A 7 49.65 -14.68 34.72
CA ILE A 7 49.54 -14.87 33.27
C ILE A 7 48.57 -13.80 32.77
N VAL A 8 49.04 -12.90 31.90
CA VAL A 8 48.20 -11.91 31.21
C VAL A 8 47.55 -12.59 30.01
N ALA A 9 46.27 -12.92 30.12
CA ALA A 9 45.44 -13.37 29.01
C ALA A 9 44.92 -12.14 28.23
N THR A 10 45.42 -11.95 27.02
CA THR A 10 44.97 -10.89 26.10
C THR A 10 43.60 -11.26 25.54
N LEU A 11 42.53 -10.69 26.10
CA LEU A 11 41.18 -10.76 25.56
C LEU A 11 41.08 -9.84 24.34
N LEU A 12 41.05 -10.44 23.15
CA LEU A 12 40.64 -9.80 21.91
C LEU A 12 39.16 -9.42 22.03
N PHE A 13 38.87 -8.14 22.24
CA PHE A 13 37.53 -7.60 22.11
C PHE A 13 37.11 -7.62 20.64
N LEU A 14 36.36 -8.66 20.25
CA LEU A 14 35.50 -8.63 19.07
C LEU A 14 34.53 -7.45 19.25
N LYS A 15 34.70 -6.38 18.48
CA LYS A 15 33.66 -5.36 18.28
C LYS A 15 32.53 -6.02 17.50
N SER A 16 31.61 -6.64 18.23
CA SER A 16 30.25 -6.88 17.77
C SER A 16 29.62 -5.50 17.56
N SER A 17 29.55 -5.04 16.30
CA SER A 17 28.64 -3.97 15.92
C SER A 17 27.22 -4.52 16.05
N GLY A 18 26.67 -4.42 17.26
CA GLY A 18 25.25 -4.61 17.49
C GLY A 18 24.50 -3.54 16.70
N GLN A 19 23.93 -3.91 15.56
CA GLN A 19 22.88 -3.11 14.93
C GLN A 19 21.71 -3.07 15.90
N ASN A 20 21.29 -1.86 16.30
CA ASN A 20 20.17 -1.65 17.18
C ASN A 20 18.89 -2.24 16.56
N VAL A 21 18.31 -3.24 17.21
CA VAL A 21 17.17 -4.05 16.71
C VAL A 21 15.81 -3.34 16.88
N ASN A 22 15.76 -1.99 16.94
CA ASN A 22 14.53 -1.25 17.29
C ASN A 22 14.28 0.03 16.48
N GLU A 23 14.75 0.14 15.23
CA GLU A 23 14.30 1.23 14.37
C GLU A 23 12.91 0.93 13.83
N LYS A 24 11.91 1.66 14.35
CA LYS A 24 10.53 1.66 13.81
C LYS A 24 10.58 2.17 12.37
N PHE A 25 9.87 1.49 11.45
CA PHE A 25 9.79 1.89 10.05
C PHE A 25 9.35 3.37 9.91
N ASP A 26 10.16 4.16 9.20
CA ASP A 26 9.89 5.56 8.88
C ASP A 26 9.61 5.70 7.38
N GLY A 27 8.33 5.72 7.01
CA GLY A 27 7.90 5.81 5.61
C GLY A 27 8.35 7.08 4.88
N LYS A 28 8.69 8.15 5.61
CA LYS A 28 9.19 9.39 5.02
C LYS A 28 10.66 9.27 4.60
N LYS A 29 11.45 8.47 5.33
CA LYS A 29 12.86 8.20 5.05
C LYS A 29 13.09 6.95 4.20
N TRP A 30 12.07 6.11 4.03
CA TRP A 30 12.18 4.90 3.24
C TRP A 30 12.43 5.22 1.76
N GLU A 31 13.48 4.62 1.21
CA GLU A 31 13.84 4.78 -0.19
C GLU A 31 13.27 3.64 -1.04
N ALA A 32 12.32 3.98 -1.92
CA ALA A 32 11.77 3.01 -2.86
C ALA A 32 12.86 2.49 -3.82
N PRO A 33 12.95 1.18 -4.09
CA PRO A 33 13.87 0.61 -5.09
C PRO A 33 13.31 0.67 -6.52
N TYR A 34 12.37 1.58 -6.77
CA TYR A 34 11.63 1.82 -8.00
C TYR A 34 11.32 3.32 -8.12
N VAL A 35 10.77 3.73 -9.27
CA VAL A 35 10.27 5.08 -9.48
C VAL A 35 8.74 5.03 -9.54
N LEU A 36 8.12 5.68 -8.57
CA LEU A 36 6.70 6.03 -8.59
C LEU A 36 6.61 7.53 -8.35
N ASP A 37 6.29 8.26 -9.42
CA ASP A 37 6.33 9.73 -9.41
C ASP A 37 5.49 10.33 -8.28
N THR A 38 5.88 11.52 -7.83
CA THR A 38 5.07 12.37 -6.96
C THR A 38 4.69 13.61 -7.76
N ILE A 39 3.44 13.66 -8.21
CA ILE A 39 2.89 14.83 -8.89
C ILE A 39 2.90 16.00 -7.89
N LYS A 40 3.27 17.20 -8.36
CA LYS A 40 3.34 18.40 -7.49
C LYS A 40 2.03 18.60 -6.73
N GLY A 41 2.14 18.75 -5.40
CA GLY A 41 1.03 18.97 -4.48
C GLY A 41 0.32 17.71 -4.00
N TRP A 42 0.74 16.52 -4.45
CA TRP A 42 0.22 15.25 -3.93
C TRP A 42 0.98 14.86 -2.67
N ASP A 43 0.24 14.33 -1.69
CA ASP A 43 0.84 13.80 -0.47
C ASP A 43 1.28 12.35 -0.69
N VAL A 44 2.29 11.95 0.09
CA VAL A 44 2.87 10.62 0.07
C VAL A 44 2.83 10.02 1.47
N GLU A 45 2.35 8.79 1.56
CA GLU A 45 2.38 8.00 2.79
C GLU A 45 2.89 6.60 2.50
N ARG A 46 3.68 6.05 3.43
CA ARG A 46 4.22 4.69 3.31
C ARG A 46 4.18 3.96 4.63
N PHE A 47 3.83 2.69 4.60
CA PHE A 47 3.89 1.80 5.76
C PHE A 47 4.12 0.34 5.34
N LEU A 48 4.49 -0.49 6.32
CA LEU A 48 4.77 -1.91 6.10
C LEU A 48 3.50 -2.72 5.87
N ILE A 49 3.64 -3.76 5.05
CA ILE A 49 2.73 -4.89 4.94
C ILE A 49 3.42 -6.05 5.68
N PRO A 50 2.80 -6.73 6.67
CA PRO A 50 1.38 -6.74 7.02
C PRO A 50 0.83 -5.40 7.52
N ILE A 51 -0.33 -5.04 6.99
CA ILE A 51 -0.99 -3.77 7.29
C ILE A 51 -1.65 -3.91 8.66
N SER A 52 -1.31 -3.01 9.59
CA SER A 52 -1.72 -3.13 11.00
C SER A 52 -3.25 -3.19 11.19
N PHE A 53 -4.01 -2.44 10.37
CA PHE A 53 -5.47 -2.45 10.39
C PHE A 53 -6.10 -3.58 9.57
N ALA A 54 -5.35 -4.21 8.66
CA ALA A 54 -5.83 -5.27 7.78
C ALA A 54 -4.94 -6.54 7.86
N PRO A 55 -4.79 -7.16 9.04
CA PRO A 55 -3.86 -8.28 9.26
C PRO A 55 -4.24 -9.57 8.53
N ALA A 56 -5.44 -9.66 7.96
CA ALA A 56 -5.89 -10.82 7.18
C ALA A 56 -5.23 -10.88 5.78
N ILE A 57 -4.63 -9.79 5.31
CA ILE A 57 -3.89 -9.74 4.03
C ILE A 57 -2.52 -10.41 4.25
N PRO A 58 -2.26 -11.60 3.67
CA PRO A 58 -1.17 -12.48 4.10
C PRO A 58 0.15 -12.18 3.37
N TYR A 59 0.42 -10.90 3.08
CA TYR A 59 1.62 -10.49 2.34
C TYR A 59 2.65 -9.81 3.23
N LYS A 60 3.84 -9.61 2.66
CA LYS A 60 4.90 -8.79 3.23
C LYS A 60 5.36 -7.79 2.18
N GLY A 61 5.75 -6.60 2.61
CA GLY A 61 6.16 -5.55 1.68
C GLY A 61 6.00 -4.14 2.23
N VAL A 62 5.84 -3.20 1.31
CA VAL A 62 5.57 -1.79 1.59
C VAL A 62 4.39 -1.33 0.76
N GLU A 63 3.47 -0.61 1.38
CA GLU A 63 2.46 0.18 0.70
C GLU A 63 3.00 1.61 0.50
N ASP A 64 2.96 2.10 -0.74
CA ASP A 64 3.41 3.45 -1.13
C ASP A 64 2.25 4.22 -1.79
N ILE A 65 1.68 5.17 -1.05
CA ILE A 65 0.43 5.88 -1.38
C ILE A 65 0.71 7.26 -2.00
N ARG A 66 -0.15 7.68 -2.93
CA ARG A 66 -0.20 9.01 -3.56
C ARG A 66 -1.62 9.56 -3.38
N PHE A 67 -1.77 10.60 -2.56
CA PHE A 67 -3.05 11.27 -2.36
C PHE A 67 -3.18 12.49 -3.27
N THR A 68 -4.32 12.64 -3.95
CA THR A 68 -4.63 13.88 -4.69
C THR A 68 -4.75 15.07 -3.75
N PRO A 69 -4.49 16.32 -4.17
CA PRO A 69 -4.58 17.52 -3.31
C PRO A 69 -5.96 17.75 -2.64
N GLY A 70 -7.02 17.15 -3.17
CA GLY A 70 -8.40 17.24 -2.71
C GLY A 70 -8.96 15.92 -2.17
N TRP A 71 -8.13 14.90 -1.93
CA TRP A 71 -8.57 13.57 -1.46
C TRP A 71 -9.47 13.62 -0.22
N ALA A 72 -9.24 14.57 0.69
CA ALA A 72 -10.02 14.78 1.91
C ALA A 72 -11.03 15.97 1.82
N LYS A 73 -11.27 16.52 0.62
CA LYS A 73 -12.14 17.68 0.40
C LYS A 73 -13.43 17.28 -0.31
N LYS A 74 -14.50 17.05 0.46
CA LYS A 74 -15.82 16.58 -0.02
C LYS A 74 -16.43 17.42 -1.16
N THR A 75 -16.04 18.68 -1.30
CA THR A 75 -16.54 19.60 -2.34
C THR A 75 -15.80 19.51 -3.67
N THR A 76 -14.84 18.60 -3.82
CA THR A 76 -14.01 18.45 -5.02
C THR A 76 -14.19 17.08 -5.66
N ASN A 77 -14.00 17.00 -6.98
CA ASN A 77 -13.98 15.72 -7.71
C ASN A 77 -12.77 14.84 -7.34
N GLU A 78 -11.83 15.37 -6.56
CA GLU A 78 -10.69 14.64 -6.02
C GLU A 78 -11.02 13.92 -4.71
N TYR A 79 -12.19 14.15 -4.10
CA TYR A 79 -12.59 13.50 -2.85
C TYR A 79 -12.51 11.98 -2.97
N TRP A 80 -11.85 11.32 -2.00
CA TRP A 80 -11.56 9.88 -2.03
C TRP A 80 -10.84 9.40 -3.30
N SER A 81 -10.12 10.28 -4.00
CA SER A 81 -9.30 9.93 -5.16
C SER A 81 -7.82 9.86 -4.81
N TYR A 82 -7.23 8.69 -4.98
CA TYR A 82 -5.84 8.39 -4.62
C TYR A 82 -5.38 7.11 -5.29
N ALA A 83 -4.08 6.87 -5.28
CA ALA A 83 -3.50 5.62 -5.74
C ALA A 83 -2.53 5.06 -4.70
N PHE A 84 -2.37 3.74 -4.68
CA PHE A 84 -1.35 3.10 -3.85
C PHE A 84 -0.70 1.93 -4.57
N LEU A 85 0.58 1.76 -4.32
CA LEU A 85 1.38 0.65 -4.81
C LEU A 85 1.69 -0.30 -3.66
N TRP A 86 1.27 -1.56 -3.77
CA TRP A 86 1.83 -2.63 -2.96
C TRP A 86 3.08 -3.17 -3.62
N TYR A 87 4.21 -2.94 -2.98
CA TYR A 87 5.50 -3.54 -3.33
C TYR A 87 5.70 -4.78 -2.46
N LEU A 88 5.33 -5.94 -3.01
CA LEU A 88 5.25 -7.20 -2.27
C LEU A 88 6.51 -8.04 -2.42
N GLU A 89 6.86 -8.76 -1.36
CA GLU A 89 7.91 -9.79 -1.39
C GLU A 89 7.45 -11.01 -2.20
N GLY A 90 8.32 -11.50 -3.07
CA GLY A 90 8.06 -12.72 -3.84
C GLY A 90 7.22 -12.50 -5.10
N THR A 91 7.02 -13.60 -5.81
CA THR A 91 6.00 -13.70 -6.86
C THR A 91 4.65 -14.07 -6.25
N VAL A 92 3.74 -13.10 -6.20
CA VAL A 92 2.40 -13.25 -5.63
C VAL A 92 1.41 -13.50 -6.76
N ALA A 93 0.81 -14.68 -6.78
CA ALA A 93 -0.26 -15.00 -7.72
C ALA A 93 -1.55 -14.27 -7.30
N LEU A 94 -2.06 -13.39 -8.16
CA LEU A 94 -3.30 -12.66 -7.96
C LEU A 94 -4.33 -13.01 -9.04
N ASP A 95 -5.56 -13.22 -8.59
CA ASP A 95 -6.76 -13.30 -9.41
C ASP A 95 -7.82 -12.33 -8.87
N ALA A 96 -8.94 -12.21 -9.59
CA ALA A 96 -9.99 -11.26 -9.24
C ALA A 96 -10.57 -11.53 -7.83
N ASN A 97 -10.79 -12.80 -7.48
CA ASN A 97 -11.33 -13.18 -6.17
C ASN A 97 -10.35 -12.86 -5.03
N THR A 98 -9.06 -13.07 -5.26
CA THR A 98 -8.02 -12.73 -4.27
C THR A 98 -7.96 -11.21 -4.05
N ILE A 99 -7.96 -10.42 -5.13
CA ILE A 99 -7.97 -8.95 -5.04
C ILE A 99 -9.25 -8.45 -4.36
N GLU A 100 -10.41 -9.01 -4.71
CA GLU A 100 -11.69 -8.69 -4.07
C GLU A 100 -11.62 -8.89 -2.56
N ASN A 101 -11.19 -10.07 -2.11
CA ASN A 101 -11.08 -10.37 -0.68
C ASN A 101 -10.06 -9.48 0.03
N ASN A 102 -8.93 -9.17 -0.62
CA ASN A 102 -7.91 -8.26 -0.08
C ASN A 102 -8.47 -6.83 0.10
N LEU A 103 -9.15 -6.28 -0.91
CA LEU A 103 -9.76 -4.94 -0.80
C LEU A 103 -10.86 -4.92 0.26
N LYS A 104 -11.70 -5.95 0.33
CA LYS A 104 -12.70 -6.08 1.41
C LYS A 104 -12.05 -6.05 2.79
N ALA A 105 -10.98 -6.82 3.00
CA ALA A 105 -10.25 -6.85 4.27
C ALA A 105 -9.60 -5.49 4.57
N TYR A 106 -8.98 -4.88 3.56
CA TYR A 106 -8.33 -3.57 3.66
C TYR A 106 -9.30 -2.50 4.16
N TYR A 107 -10.42 -2.29 3.45
CA TYR A 107 -11.38 -1.24 3.79
C TYR A 107 -12.19 -1.53 5.05
N SER A 108 -12.46 -2.81 5.36
CA SER A 108 -13.07 -3.17 6.66
C SER A 108 -12.16 -2.76 7.82
N GLY A 109 -10.86 -3.04 7.69
CA GLY A 109 -9.85 -2.64 8.67
C GLY A 109 -9.74 -1.12 8.80
N LEU A 110 -9.66 -0.42 7.65
CA LEU A 110 -9.52 1.03 7.59
C LEU A 110 -10.68 1.76 8.29
N ILE A 111 -11.92 1.33 8.02
CA ILE A 111 -13.11 1.89 8.69
C ILE A 111 -13.07 1.62 10.18
N LYS A 112 -12.69 0.41 10.58
CA LYS A 112 -12.65 0.02 11.99
C LYS A 112 -11.71 0.89 12.82
N VAL A 113 -10.58 1.32 12.26
CA VAL A 113 -9.61 2.18 12.98
C VAL A 113 -9.91 3.67 12.89
N ASN A 114 -10.74 4.11 11.94
CA ASN A 114 -11.09 5.53 11.74
C ASN A 114 -12.52 5.89 12.17
N SER A 115 -13.30 4.95 12.71
CA SER A 115 -14.68 5.18 13.14
C SER A 115 -14.88 4.80 14.61
N ASP A 116 -15.23 5.79 15.43
CA ASP A 116 -15.57 5.60 16.86
C ASP A 116 -16.75 4.64 17.06
N SER A 117 -17.54 4.41 16.01
CA SER A 117 -18.70 3.52 15.98
C SER A 117 -18.50 2.30 15.07
N ALA A 118 -17.25 1.83 14.88
CA ALA A 118 -16.90 0.72 13.98
C ALA A 118 -17.87 -0.47 14.03
N LYS A 119 -18.29 -0.91 15.23
CA LYS A 119 -19.23 -2.05 15.39
C LYS A 119 -20.64 -1.78 14.85
N ILE A 120 -21.07 -0.51 14.82
CA ILE A 120 -22.36 -0.08 14.27
C ILE A 120 -22.21 0.19 12.77
N ALA A 121 -21.08 0.80 12.37
CA ALA A 121 -20.72 1.03 10.98
C ALA A 121 -20.71 -0.26 10.16
N ASP A 122 -20.08 -1.33 10.64
CA ASP A 122 -19.99 -2.62 9.93
C ASP A 122 -21.37 -3.26 9.68
N LYS A 123 -22.34 -3.01 10.58
CA LYS A 123 -23.71 -3.53 10.44
C LYS A 123 -24.56 -2.70 9.48
N LEU A 124 -24.37 -1.38 9.48
CA LEU A 124 -25.17 -0.46 8.66
C LEU A 124 -24.59 -0.29 7.24
N PHE A 125 -23.27 -0.43 7.10
CA PHE A 125 -22.52 -0.20 5.87
C PHE A 125 -21.47 -1.30 5.71
N PRO A 126 -21.90 -2.56 5.43
CA PRO A 126 -20.95 -3.64 5.22
C PRO A 126 -20.05 -3.30 4.03
N VAL A 127 -18.75 -3.53 4.20
CA VAL A 127 -17.79 -3.38 3.10
C VAL A 127 -18.05 -4.50 2.08
N THR A 128 -18.30 -4.09 0.85
CA THR A 128 -18.43 -4.99 -0.30
C THR A 128 -17.45 -4.57 -1.38
N SER A 129 -16.98 -5.54 -2.14
CA SER A 129 -16.08 -5.34 -3.27
C SER A 129 -16.52 -6.26 -4.39
N SER A 130 -16.33 -5.82 -5.63
CA SER A 130 -16.58 -6.63 -6.81
C SER A 130 -15.48 -6.37 -7.81
N ILE A 131 -14.68 -7.39 -8.12
CA ILE A 131 -13.52 -7.28 -9.02
C ILE A 131 -13.67 -8.23 -10.20
N ARG A 132 -13.28 -7.76 -11.39
CA ARG A 132 -13.19 -8.56 -12.60
C ARG A 132 -11.89 -8.26 -13.36
N ALA A 133 -11.45 -9.23 -14.15
CA ALA A 133 -10.38 -8.98 -15.11
C ALA A 133 -10.86 -8.02 -16.22
N ARG A 134 -9.95 -7.19 -16.71
CA ARG A 134 -10.14 -6.38 -17.92
C ARG A 134 -9.02 -6.63 -18.91
N THR A 135 -9.09 -6.00 -20.08
CA THR A 135 -7.99 -6.02 -21.05
C THR A 135 -6.70 -5.61 -20.36
N THR A 136 -5.68 -6.48 -20.47
CA THR A 136 -4.38 -6.24 -19.85
C THR A 136 -3.68 -5.08 -20.54
N GLU A 137 -3.20 -4.14 -19.75
CA GLU A 137 -2.50 -2.97 -20.24
C GLU A 137 -1.02 -3.26 -20.49
N LYS A 138 -0.35 -2.35 -21.21
CA LYS A 138 1.03 -2.55 -21.63
C LYS A 138 1.92 -2.77 -20.40
N GLU A 139 2.81 -3.76 -20.48
CA GLU A 139 3.74 -4.18 -19.42
C GLU A 139 3.10 -4.78 -18.16
N ASP A 140 1.78 -4.85 -18.07
CA ASP A 140 1.11 -5.57 -17.00
C ASP A 140 1.12 -7.08 -17.26
N LEU A 141 1.24 -7.85 -16.18
CA LEU A 141 0.93 -9.26 -16.19
C LEU A 141 -0.59 -9.48 -16.23
N LYS A 142 -1.34 -8.67 -15.47
CA LYS A 142 -2.80 -8.67 -15.42
C LYS A 142 -3.30 -7.28 -15.06
N THR A 143 -4.45 -6.92 -15.59
CA THR A 143 -5.18 -5.71 -15.21
C THR A 143 -6.60 -6.09 -14.79
N PHE A 144 -7.09 -5.45 -13.74
CA PHE A 144 -8.41 -5.66 -13.18
C PHE A 144 -9.14 -4.33 -13.04
N GLU A 145 -10.45 -4.40 -12.91
CA GLU A 145 -11.28 -3.27 -12.51
C GLU A 145 -12.42 -3.73 -11.63
N GLY A 146 -13.07 -2.78 -10.97
CA GLY A 146 -14.22 -3.07 -10.16
C GLY A 146 -14.62 -1.93 -9.26
N SER A 147 -15.15 -2.27 -8.09
CA SER A 147 -15.51 -1.28 -7.08
C SER A 147 -15.40 -1.82 -5.67
N VAL A 148 -15.35 -0.89 -4.70
CA VAL A 148 -15.53 -1.14 -3.28
C VAL A 148 -16.59 -0.19 -2.75
N THR A 149 -17.63 -0.71 -2.09
CA THR A 149 -18.61 0.09 -1.36
C THR A 149 -18.37 -0.03 0.13
N MET A 150 -18.39 1.11 0.82
CA MET A 150 -17.99 1.18 2.23
C MET A 150 -18.59 2.41 2.92
N LEU A 151 -18.41 2.53 4.24
CA LEU A 151 -18.66 3.78 4.95
C LEU A 151 -17.53 4.79 4.67
N ASP A 152 -17.89 5.94 4.13
CA ASP A 152 -17.04 7.12 4.19
C ASP A 152 -16.97 7.61 5.64
N TYR A 153 -15.89 7.30 6.36
CA TYR A 153 -15.74 7.69 7.76
C TYR A 153 -15.61 9.22 7.95
N MET A 154 -15.22 9.97 6.91
CA MET A 154 -15.10 11.44 6.98
C MET A 154 -16.47 12.10 6.91
N SER A 155 -17.37 11.60 6.06
CA SER A 155 -18.72 12.18 5.90
C SER A 155 -19.86 11.38 6.53
N LYS A 156 -19.58 10.18 7.05
CA LYS A 156 -20.52 9.26 7.69
C LYS A 156 -21.65 8.80 6.76
N GLN A 157 -21.36 8.64 5.48
CA GLN A 157 -22.31 8.22 4.43
C GLN A 157 -21.73 7.02 3.66
N ALA A 158 -22.57 6.26 2.97
CA ALA A 158 -22.08 5.24 2.05
C ALA A 158 -21.34 5.90 0.88
N ILE A 159 -20.23 5.30 0.47
CA ILE A 159 -19.48 5.68 -0.74
C ILE A 159 -19.09 4.44 -1.51
N THR A 160 -19.06 4.55 -2.83
CA THR A 160 -18.50 3.53 -3.72
C THR A 160 -17.28 4.13 -4.41
N LEU A 161 -16.15 3.45 -4.29
CA LEU A 161 -14.94 3.75 -5.05
C LEU A 161 -14.87 2.80 -6.24
N ASN A 162 -14.74 3.34 -7.44
CA ASN A 162 -14.30 2.55 -8.59
C ASN A 162 -12.80 2.30 -8.46
N VAL A 163 -12.33 1.18 -8.99
CA VAL A 163 -10.91 0.80 -8.91
C VAL A 163 -10.41 0.22 -10.22
N VAL A 164 -9.18 0.60 -10.59
CA VAL A 164 -8.36 -0.10 -11.59
C VAL A 164 -7.13 -0.65 -10.87
N ILE A 165 -6.79 -1.92 -11.12
CA ILE A 165 -5.64 -2.58 -10.50
C ILE A 165 -4.71 -3.12 -11.57
N HIS A 166 -3.43 -2.80 -11.47
CA HIS A 166 -2.36 -3.29 -12.34
C HIS A 166 -1.43 -4.22 -11.56
N VAL A 167 -1.14 -5.38 -12.14
CA VAL A 167 -0.19 -6.34 -11.57
C VAL A 167 1.01 -6.43 -12.49
N ARG A 168 2.22 -6.19 -11.97
CA ARG A 168 3.47 -6.27 -12.72
C ARG A 168 4.52 -7.06 -11.95
N ILE A 169 5.33 -7.83 -12.67
CA ILE A 169 6.57 -8.43 -12.17
C ILE A 169 7.70 -7.87 -13.01
N CYS A 170 8.73 -7.36 -12.35
CA CYS A 170 9.89 -6.79 -13.02
C CYS A 170 11.00 -7.83 -13.14
N ALA A 171 11.61 -7.94 -14.33
CA ALA A 171 12.72 -8.87 -14.56
C ALA A 171 13.86 -8.66 -13.54
N GLY A 172 14.40 -9.75 -13.03
CA GLY A 172 15.49 -9.72 -12.04
C GLY A 172 15.05 -9.32 -10.61
N LYS A 173 13.75 -9.17 -10.35
CA LYS A 173 13.22 -8.92 -8.99
C LYS A 173 12.32 -10.06 -8.55
N ASP A 174 12.58 -10.60 -7.36
CA ASP A 174 11.62 -11.47 -6.67
C ASP A 174 10.60 -10.62 -5.90
N LYS A 175 9.83 -9.82 -6.67
CA LYS A 175 8.88 -8.83 -6.16
C LYS A 175 7.68 -8.72 -7.07
N THR A 176 6.51 -8.51 -6.48
CA THR A 176 5.25 -8.24 -7.19
C THR A 176 4.80 -6.81 -6.92
N PHE A 177 4.47 -6.09 -7.98
CA PHE A 177 3.94 -4.74 -7.93
C PHE A 177 2.43 -4.79 -8.19
N VAL A 178 1.65 -4.27 -7.24
CA VAL A 178 0.19 -4.19 -7.36
C VAL A 178 -0.23 -2.73 -7.19
N PHE A 179 -0.48 -2.05 -8.31
CA PHE A 179 -0.85 -0.64 -8.31
C PHE A 179 -2.36 -0.50 -8.37
N HIS A 180 -2.93 0.26 -7.45
CA HIS A 180 -4.35 0.48 -7.34
C HIS A 180 -4.65 1.96 -7.55
N GLU A 181 -5.56 2.25 -8.46
CA GLU A 181 -6.11 3.58 -8.70
C GLU A 181 -7.55 3.60 -8.21
N LEU A 182 -7.91 4.56 -7.35
CA LEU A 182 -9.24 4.64 -6.77
C LEU A 182 -9.84 6.03 -6.87
N SER A 183 -11.14 6.08 -7.15
CA SER A 183 -11.94 7.30 -7.11
C SER A 183 -13.43 6.97 -7.09
N PRO A 184 -14.29 7.76 -6.42
CA PRO A 184 -15.74 7.65 -6.59
C PRO A 184 -16.22 8.13 -7.96
N MET A 185 -15.37 8.84 -8.72
CA MET A 185 -15.72 9.42 -10.01
C MET A 185 -15.82 8.34 -11.11
N PRO A 186 -16.68 8.54 -12.13
CA PRO A 186 -16.71 7.66 -13.29
C PRO A 186 -15.36 7.67 -14.03
N TYR A 187 -15.01 6.56 -14.69
CA TYR A 187 -13.72 6.41 -15.40
C TYR A 187 -13.44 7.47 -16.48
N SER A 188 -14.47 8.20 -16.93
CA SER A 188 -14.32 9.31 -17.88
C SER A 188 -13.88 10.63 -17.26
N ASP A 189 -13.86 10.75 -15.93
CA ASP A 189 -13.41 11.96 -15.22
C ASP A 189 -11.89 12.16 -15.34
N ASP A 190 -11.44 13.41 -15.36
CA ASP A 190 -10.03 13.77 -15.54
C ASP A 190 -9.14 13.33 -14.36
N VAL A 191 -9.70 13.06 -13.17
CA VAL A 191 -8.92 12.52 -12.05
C VAL A 191 -8.26 11.20 -12.40
N TRP A 192 -8.93 10.35 -13.20
CA TRP A 192 -8.40 9.06 -13.65
C TRP A 192 -7.18 9.21 -14.54
N LYS A 193 -7.13 10.22 -15.41
CA LYS A 193 -5.95 10.49 -16.24
C LYS A 193 -4.72 10.77 -15.38
N ARG A 194 -4.90 11.49 -14.26
CA ARG A 194 -3.81 11.84 -13.35
C ARG A 194 -3.37 10.67 -12.48
N LEU A 195 -4.32 9.86 -12.00
CA LEU A 195 -4.02 8.61 -11.29
C LEU A 195 -3.24 7.67 -12.20
N HIS A 196 -3.71 7.48 -13.43
CA HIS A 196 -3.11 6.58 -14.39
C HIS A 196 -1.74 7.03 -14.88
N GLN A 197 -1.49 8.35 -14.94
CA GLN A 197 -0.16 8.88 -15.27
C GLN A 197 0.93 8.37 -14.33
N LEU A 198 0.60 8.10 -13.05
CA LEU A 198 1.54 7.51 -12.09
C LEU A 198 1.99 6.11 -12.54
N TRP A 199 1.07 5.33 -13.12
CA TRP A 199 1.38 3.98 -13.61
C TRP A 199 2.10 4.00 -14.95
N ILE A 200 1.71 4.87 -15.87
CA ILE A 200 2.41 5.04 -17.15
C ILE A 200 3.88 5.40 -16.93
N ASN A 201 4.17 6.24 -15.93
CA ASN A 201 5.52 6.68 -15.61
C ASN A 201 6.26 5.73 -14.67
N PHE A 202 5.60 4.69 -14.15
CA PHE A 202 6.21 3.77 -13.20
C PHE A 202 7.42 3.08 -13.82
N LYS A 203 8.54 3.07 -13.10
CA LYS A 203 9.74 2.31 -13.50
C LYS A 203 10.12 1.31 -12.42
N CYS A 204 10.34 0.08 -12.86
CA CYS A 204 10.82 -1.00 -12.01
C CYS A 204 12.11 -0.66 -11.25
N ASN A 205 12.99 0.15 -11.84
CA ASN A 205 14.29 0.52 -11.28
C ASN A 205 14.47 2.04 -11.24
N LYS A 206 15.23 2.52 -10.26
CA LYS A 206 15.83 3.86 -10.28
C LYS A 206 17.07 3.80 -11.19
N GLU A 207 16.86 3.93 -12.49
CA GLU A 207 17.95 4.27 -13.42
C GLU A 207 18.18 5.80 -13.41
#